data_AF-A0A959PHL0-F1
#
_entry.id   AF-A0A959PHL0-F1
#
_cell.length_a   1.000
_cell.length_b   1.000
_cell.length_c   1.000
_cell.angle_alpha   90.00
_cell.angle_beta   90.00
_cell.angle_gamma   90.00
#
_symmetry.space_group_name_H-M   'P 1'
#
loop_
_entity.id
_entity.type
_entity.pdbx_description
1 polymer ?
#
loop_
_entity_poly.entity_id
_entity_poly.type
_entity_poly.pdbx_seq_one_letter_code
_entity_poly.pdbx_strand_id
1 'polypeptide(L)'
;MKRTWITTTDGSKSLYVSELDETYHSRHGAVTESMHVFITNGLDLLQAQQHIRILEVGFGTGINALLTLQNAGSRSINYEALEPYPLTEQEWAELDAPLFERAEKVDFASLSHGGDIDLSPTFNLKIIPQTLQDAHFTGPYHLVYYDAFGPGAQPEMWLPQCFQKVYDAMENNGIFVTYCAKGQVRRDLISCGFQVERLPGPPGKREMLRATKVIHG
;
A
#
# COMPACT_ATOMS: atom_id res chain seq x y z
N MET A 1 8.34 6.77 -17.88
CA MET A 1 9.27 6.77 -16.73
C MET A 1 10.28 5.67 -16.98
N LYS A 2 11.58 5.95 -16.92
CA LYS A 2 12.63 4.95 -17.09
C LYS A 2 12.85 4.25 -15.76
N ARG A 3 12.54 2.96 -15.74
CA ARG A 3 12.63 2.09 -14.56
C ARG A 3 13.79 1.10 -14.71
N THR A 4 14.43 0.72 -13.62
CA THR A 4 15.52 -0.27 -13.63
C THR A 4 15.45 -1.13 -12.38
N TRP A 5 15.57 -2.45 -12.55
CA TRP A 5 15.57 -3.40 -11.45
C TRP A 5 16.80 -3.26 -10.56
N ILE A 6 16.57 -3.34 -9.25
CA ILE A 6 17.61 -3.43 -8.23
C ILE A 6 17.29 -4.58 -7.27
N THR A 7 18.33 -5.21 -6.72
CA THR A 7 18.20 -6.17 -5.62
C THR A 7 18.37 -5.42 -4.30
N THR A 8 17.41 -5.59 -3.40
CA THR A 8 17.45 -5.01 -2.05
C THR A 8 18.24 -5.91 -1.09
N THR A 9 18.56 -5.44 0.11
CA THR A 9 19.42 -6.20 1.04
C THR A 9 18.80 -7.49 1.57
N ASP A 10 17.47 -7.64 1.54
CA ASP A 10 16.80 -8.90 1.92
C ASP A 10 16.67 -9.90 0.75
N GLY A 11 17.27 -9.58 -0.40
CA GLY A 11 17.27 -10.41 -1.61
C GLY A 11 16.08 -10.15 -2.52
N SER A 12 15.03 -9.47 -2.07
CA SER A 12 13.88 -9.12 -2.91
C SER A 12 14.22 -8.05 -3.95
N LYS A 13 13.51 -8.06 -5.09
CA LYS A 13 13.66 -7.03 -6.13
C LYS A 13 12.82 -5.79 -5.85
N SER A 14 13.32 -4.64 -6.31
CA SER A 14 12.59 -3.37 -6.39
C SER A 14 12.89 -2.65 -7.71
N LEU A 15 12.10 -1.66 -8.06
CA LEU A 15 12.29 -0.83 -9.25
C LEU A 15 12.78 0.56 -8.84
N TYR A 16 13.88 1.01 -9.44
CA TYR A 16 14.34 2.39 -9.35
C TYR A 16 13.75 3.22 -10.49
N VAL A 17 13.20 4.40 -10.18
CA VAL A 17 12.64 5.36 -11.13
C VAL A 17 13.57 6.55 -11.25
N SER A 18 14.26 6.67 -12.39
CA SER A 18 15.34 7.65 -12.54
C SER A 18 14.87 9.11 -12.47
N GLU A 19 13.65 9.38 -12.93
CA GLU A 19 13.08 10.73 -12.96
C GLU A 19 12.65 11.22 -11.57
N LEU A 20 12.38 10.29 -10.64
CA LEU A 20 11.99 10.59 -9.27
C LEU A 20 13.15 10.46 -8.28
N ASP A 21 14.27 9.86 -8.71
CA ASP A 21 15.37 9.40 -7.85
C ASP A 21 14.88 8.56 -6.65
N GLU A 22 13.85 7.75 -6.88
CA GLU A 22 13.18 6.93 -5.86
C GLU A 22 13.11 5.46 -6.27
N THR A 23 12.90 4.60 -5.28
CA THR A 23 12.65 3.16 -5.49
C THR A 23 11.23 2.81 -5.06
N TYR A 24 10.59 1.87 -5.76
CA TYR A 24 9.23 1.41 -5.43
C TYR A 24 9.13 0.88 -4.00
N HIS A 25 10.23 0.32 -3.48
CA HIS A 25 10.36 -0.19 -2.12
C HIS A 25 11.71 0.18 -1.53
N SER A 26 11.87 0.11 -0.21
CA SER A 26 13.16 0.34 0.44
C SER A 26 14.28 -0.55 -0.11
N ARG A 27 15.45 0.06 -0.34
CA ARG A 27 16.70 -0.66 -0.66
C ARG A 27 17.15 -1.61 0.45
N HIS A 28 16.65 -1.42 1.67
CA HIS A 28 16.97 -2.22 2.85
C HIS A 28 16.10 -3.50 2.96
N GLY A 29 15.23 -3.74 1.98
CA GLY A 29 14.41 -4.94 1.90
C GLY A 29 12.95 -4.61 1.63
N ALA A 30 12.44 -4.97 0.45
CA ALA A 30 11.05 -4.67 0.08
C ALA A 30 10.07 -5.49 0.92
N VAL A 31 10.29 -6.80 1.02
CA VAL A 31 9.45 -7.69 1.83
C VAL A 31 9.51 -7.30 3.30
N THR A 32 10.71 -7.05 3.80
CA THR A 32 10.92 -6.72 5.21
C THR A 32 10.21 -5.43 5.60
N GLU A 33 10.29 -4.40 4.76
CA GLU A 33 9.55 -3.14 4.97
C GLU A 33 8.04 -3.36 4.91
N SER A 34 7.54 -4.03 3.87
CA SER A 34 6.10 -4.25 3.70
C SER A 34 5.48 -5.08 4.82
N MET A 35 6.17 -6.14 5.26
CA MET A 35 5.74 -6.94 6.41
C MET A 35 5.65 -6.09 7.68
N HIS A 36 6.67 -5.28 7.96
CA HIS A 36 6.68 -4.44 9.16
C HIS A 36 5.61 -3.35 9.12
N VAL A 37 5.52 -2.59 8.02
CA VAL A 37 4.65 -1.41 7.91
C VAL A 37 3.19 -1.80 7.72
N PHE A 38 2.91 -2.67 6.75
CA PHE A 38 1.54 -2.92 6.29
C PHE A 38 0.90 -4.14 6.94
N ILE A 39 1.67 -5.20 7.21
CA ILE A 39 1.14 -6.41 7.84
C ILE A 39 1.14 -6.27 9.36
N THR A 40 2.31 -6.21 10.00
CA THR A 40 2.43 -6.19 11.46
C THR A 40 1.79 -4.96 12.09
N ASN A 41 1.98 -3.78 11.49
CA ASN A 41 1.42 -2.53 12.00
C ASN A 41 0.09 -2.12 11.35
N GLY A 42 -0.46 -2.95 10.46
CA GLY A 42 -1.74 -2.76 9.79
C GLY A 42 -2.66 -3.97 9.93
N LEU A 43 -2.56 -4.93 9.01
CA LEU A 43 -3.46 -6.10 8.91
C LEU A 43 -3.58 -6.90 10.22
N ASP A 44 -2.49 -7.06 10.95
CA ASP A 44 -2.45 -7.84 12.20
C ASP A 44 -3.18 -7.16 13.36
N LEU A 45 -3.59 -5.91 13.22
CA LEU A 45 -4.41 -5.20 14.21
C LEU A 45 -5.90 -5.51 14.06
N LEU A 46 -6.31 -6.07 12.92
CA LEU A 46 -7.70 -6.39 12.60
C LEU A 46 -8.02 -7.88 12.83
N GLN A 47 -7.43 -8.51 13.87
CA GLN A 47 -7.58 -9.95 14.11
C GLN A 47 -9.02 -10.39 14.39
N ALA A 48 -9.81 -9.52 15.02
CA ALA A 48 -11.22 -9.82 15.34
C ALA A 48 -12.13 -9.75 14.10
N GLN A 49 -11.65 -9.20 12.99
CA GLN A 49 -12.46 -8.90 11.82
C GLN A 49 -12.38 -10.01 10.77
N GLN A 50 -13.54 -10.56 10.40
CA GLN A 50 -13.63 -11.65 9.42
C GLN A 50 -13.70 -11.16 7.97
N HIS A 51 -14.20 -9.94 7.76
CA HIS A 51 -14.29 -9.30 6.44
C HIS A 51 -13.55 -7.97 6.48
N ILE A 52 -12.47 -7.85 5.73
CA ILE A 52 -11.60 -6.67 5.73
C ILE A 52 -11.65 -6.05 4.34
N ARG A 53 -11.78 -4.72 4.31
CA ARG A 53 -11.75 -3.90 3.10
C ARG A 53 -10.50 -3.04 3.18
N ILE A 54 -9.62 -3.21 2.22
CA ILE A 54 -8.31 -2.55 2.19
C ILE A 54 -8.27 -1.62 1.00
N LEU A 55 -7.82 -0.40 1.22
CA LEU A 55 -7.41 0.52 0.15
C LEU A 55 -5.88 0.63 0.15
N GLU A 56 -5.27 0.46 -1.00
CA GLU A 56 -3.86 0.77 -1.23
C GLU A 56 -3.72 1.99 -2.16
N VAL A 57 -2.95 2.97 -1.71
CA VAL A 57 -2.57 4.15 -2.50
C VAL A 57 -1.19 3.88 -3.09
N GLY A 58 -1.16 3.35 -4.31
CA GLY A 58 0.05 2.93 -5.01
C GLY A 58 0.23 1.41 -5.00
N PHE A 59 -0.35 0.72 -5.98
CA PHE A 59 -0.22 -0.75 -6.10
C PHE A 59 1.22 -1.19 -6.37
N GLY A 60 1.90 -0.44 -7.24
CA GLY A 60 3.28 -0.65 -7.62
C GLY A 60 3.56 -2.04 -8.17
N THR A 61 4.33 -2.82 -7.40
CA THR A 61 4.71 -4.20 -7.76
C THR A 61 3.72 -5.25 -7.26
N GLY A 62 2.64 -4.85 -6.56
CA GLY A 62 1.66 -5.73 -5.96
C GLY A 62 2.13 -6.50 -4.72
N ILE A 63 3.29 -6.15 -4.15
CA ILE A 63 3.88 -6.90 -3.02
C ILE A 63 3.00 -6.85 -1.77
N ASN A 64 2.37 -5.70 -1.47
CA ASN A 64 1.53 -5.55 -0.29
C ASN A 64 0.24 -6.38 -0.42
N ALA A 65 -0.36 -6.42 -1.61
CA ALA A 65 -1.51 -7.29 -1.90
C ALA A 65 -1.14 -8.78 -1.75
N LEU A 66 0.00 -9.20 -2.29
CA LEU A 66 0.51 -10.56 -2.17
C LEU A 66 0.77 -10.95 -0.69
N LEU A 67 1.48 -10.10 0.05
CA LEU A 67 1.76 -10.34 1.46
C LEU A 67 0.48 -10.33 2.29
N THR A 68 -0.50 -9.50 1.94
CA THR A 68 -1.83 -9.53 2.57
C THR A 68 -2.51 -10.87 2.29
N LEU A 69 -2.52 -11.37 1.06
CA LEU A 69 -3.08 -12.69 0.71
C LEU A 69 -2.43 -13.80 1.56
N GLN A 70 -1.09 -13.77 1.70
CA GLN A 70 -0.35 -14.78 2.46
C GLN A 70 -0.58 -14.71 3.97
N ASN A 71 -0.91 -13.53 4.51
CA ASN A 71 -1.09 -13.30 5.94
C ASN A 71 -2.58 -13.16 6.34
N ALA A 72 -3.52 -13.18 5.40
CA ALA A 72 -4.95 -13.05 5.67
C ALA A 72 -5.53 -14.25 6.43
N GLY A 73 -4.91 -15.43 6.36
CA GLY A 73 -5.44 -16.65 6.98
C GLY A 73 -6.80 -17.01 6.37
N SER A 74 -7.81 -17.23 7.22
CA SER A 74 -9.19 -17.53 6.77
C SER A 74 -10.08 -16.29 6.55
N ARG A 75 -9.53 -15.09 6.71
CA ARG A 75 -10.28 -13.84 6.60
C ARG A 75 -10.62 -13.55 5.13
N SER A 76 -11.79 -12.97 4.91
CA SER A 76 -12.22 -12.48 3.60
C SER A 76 -11.70 -11.06 3.38
N ILE A 77 -10.98 -10.86 2.27
CA ILE A 77 -10.34 -9.59 1.92
C ILE A 77 -10.94 -9.06 0.61
N ASN A 78 -11.42 -7.82 0.65
CA ASN A 78 -11.72 -7.02 -0.54
C ASN A 78 -10.66 -5.93 -0.63
N TYR A 79 -9.78 -6.04 -1.62
CA TYR A 79 -8.61 -5.19 -1.77
C TYR A 79 -8.80 -4.28 -2.99
N GLU A 80 -8.77 -2.96 -2.79
CA GLU A 80 -8.75 -1.98 -3.87
C GLU A 80 -7.41 -1.26 -3.89
N ALA A 81 -6.77 -1.12 -5.05
CA ALA A 81 -5.49 -0.44 -5.18
C ALA A 81 -5.52 0.61 -6.30
N LEU A 82 -4.95 1.78 -6.05
CA LEU A 82 -4.73 2.81 -7.08
C LEU A 82 -3.44 2.54 -7.85
N GLU A 83 -3.51 2.51 -9.17
CA GLU A 83 -2.34 2.38 -10.03
C GLU A 83 -2.51 3.13 -11.37
N PRO A 84 -2.21 4.45 -11.40
CA PRO A 84 -2.30 5.22 -12.64
C PRO A 84 -1.18 4.89 -13.64
N TYR A 85 -0.08 4.27 -13.21
CA TYR A 85 1.11 4.03 -14.04
C TYR A 85 1.61 2.59 -13.89
N PRO A 86 0.83 1.60 -14.35
CA PRO A 86 1.12 0.18 -14.18
C PRO A 86 2.49 -0.23 -14.72
N LEU A 87 3.01 -1.34 -14.20
CA LEU A 87 4.15 -2.01 -14.81
C LEU A 87 3.79 -2.56 -16.19
N THR A 88 4.75 -2.51 -17.10
CA THR A 88 4.64 -3.12 -18.42
C THR A 88 4.71 -4.65 -18.33
N GLU A 89 4.25 -5.36 -19.36
CA GLU A 89 4.36 -6.84 -19.42
C GLU A 89 5.80 -7.33 -19.25
N GLN A 90 6.79 -6.60 -19.80
CA GLN A 90 8.21 -6.92 -19.65
C GLN A 90 8.68 -6.75 -18.20
N GLU A 91 8.25 -5.69 -17.53
CA GLU A 91 8.55 -5.47 -16.11
C GLU A 91 7.91 -6.56 -15.25
N TRP A 92 6.67 -6.96 -15.53
CA TRP A 92 6.03 -8.09 -14.84
C TRP A 92 6.79 -9.41 -15.01
N ALA A 93 7.31 -9.68 -16.20
CA ALA A 93 8.07 -10.91 -16.47
C ALA A 93 9.42 -10.97 -15.70
N GLU A 94 9.97 -9.83 -15.31
CA GLU A 94 11.23 -9.73 -14.58
C GLU A 94 11.06 -9.66 -13.06
N LEU A 95 9.81 -9.55 -12.58
CA LEU A 95 9.46 -9.56 -11.16
C LEU A 95 9.95 -10.85 -10.48
N ASP A 96 10.31 -10.74 -9.21
CA ASP A 96 10.99 -11.80 -8.46
C ASP A 96 10.11 -13.06 -8.27
N ALA A 97 10.36 -14.10 -9.07
CA ALA A 97 9.58 -15.34 -9.07
C ALA A 97 9.38 -16.01 -7.68
N PRO A 98 10.36 -16.09 -6.75
CA PRO A 98 10.23 -16.85 -5.51
C PRO A 98 9.19 -16.31 -4.52
N LEU A 99 8.95 -14.99 -4.50
CA LEU A 99 7.89 -14.39 -3.69
C LEU A 99 6.51 -14.76 -4.21
N PHE A 100 6.38 -14.78 -5.54
CA PHE A 100 5.15 -15.05 -6.27
C PHE A 100 4.91 -16.54 -6.52
N GLU A 101 5.90 -17.41 -6.32
CA GLU A 101 5.78 -18.88 -6.45
C GLU A 101 4.70 -19.48 -5.53
N ARG A 102 4.36 -18.82 -4.41
CA ARG A 102 3.26 -19.21 -3.52
C ARG A 102 1.89 -18.70 -3.94
N ALA A 103 1.82 -17.72 -4.84
CA ALA A 103 0.59 -17.28 -5.48
C ALA A 103 0.47 -17.99 -6.82
N GLU A 104 0.18 -19.30 -6.79
CA GLU A 104 -0.02 -20.07 -8.01
C GLU A 104 -1.00 -19.34 -8.95
N LYS A 105 -0.53 -19.02 -10.17
CA LYS A 105 -1.34 -18.61 -11.33
C LYS A 105 -2.03 -17.23 -11.28
N VAL A 106 -1.56 -16.27 -10.49
CA VAL A 106 -2.08 -14.89 -10.63
C VAL A 106 -1.38 -14.17 -11.78
N ASP A 107 -2.10 -13.98 -12.88
CA ASP A 107 -1.65 -13.15 -14.00
C ASP A 107 -1.84 -11.67 -13.67
N PHE A 108 -0.92 -11.12 -12.87
CA PHE A 108 -0.92 -9.69 -12.54
C PHE A 108 -0.73 -8.80 -13.78
N ALA A 109 -0.12 -9.32 -14.86
CA ALA A 109 0.02 -8.57 -16.10
C ALA A 109 -1.35 -8.27 -16.72
N SER A 110 -2.33 -9.18 -16.57
CA SER A 110 -3.71 -8.94 -17.00
C SER A 110 -4.42 -7.79 -16.26
N LEU A 111 -3.92 -7.41 -15.07
CA LEU A 111 -4.47 -6.33 -14.25
C LEU A 111 -3.81 -4.97 -14.52
N SER A 112 -2.81 -4.92 -15.40
CA SER A 112 -2.05 -3.71 -15.68
C SER A 112 -2.94 -2.55 -16.13
N HIS A 113 -4.05 -2.78 -16.81
CA HIS A 113 -4.96 -1.70 -17.25
C HIS A 113 -6.14 -1.41 -16.32
N GLY A 114 -6.06 -1.89 -15.08
CA GLY A 114 -7.21 -1.93 -14.18
C GLY A 114 -8.06 -3.17 -14.42
N GLY A 115 -8.82 -3.55 -13.40
CA GLY A 115 -9.60 -4.78 -13.45
C GLY A 115 -9.91 -5.30 -12.06
N ASP A 116 -10.62 -6.42 -12.05
CA ASP A 116 -11.07 -7.11 -10.85
C ASP A 116 -10.78 -8.60 -11.01
N ILE A 117 -10.17 -9.21 -10.00
CA ILE A 117 -9.80 -10.62 -9.99
C ILE A 117 -9.95 -11.22 -8.60
N ASP A 118 -10.50 -12.43 -8.55
CA ASP A 118 -10.47 -13.25 -7.35
C ASP A 118 -9.15 -14.01 -7.31
N LEU A 119 -8.25 -13.60 -6.39
CA LEU A 119 -6.98 -14.30 -6.14
C LEU A 119 -7.21 -15.61 -5.37
N SER A 120 -8.31 -15.69 -4.62
CA SER A 120 -8.80 -16.90 -3.95
C SER A 120 -10.30 -16.73 -3.62
N PRO A 121 -11.01 -17.78 -3.18
CA PRO A 121 -12.41 -17.66 -2.78
C PRO A 121 -12.68 -16.63 -1.65
N THR A 122 -11.64 -16.25 -0.91
CA THR A 122 -11.72 -15.27 0.18
C THR A 122 -10.89 -14.02 -0.10
N PHE A 123 -10.38 -13.81 -1.30
CA PHE A 123 -9.57 -12.63 -1.62
C PHE A 123 -9.91 -12.10 -3.02
N ASN A 124 -10.51 -10.93 -3.05
CA ASN A 124 -10.79 -10.17 -4.25
C ASN A 124 -9.82 -8.98 -4.36
N LEU A 125 -9.23 -8.78 -5.53
CA LEU A 125 -8.33 -7.67 -5.85
C LEU A 125 -8.89 -6.86 -7.01
N LYS A 126 -9.06 -5.55 -6.78
CA LYS A 126 -9.44 -4.58 -7.80
C LYS A 126 -8.36 -3.52 -7.97
N ILE A 127 -7.88 -3.37 -9.20
CA ILE A 127 -6.96 -2.30 -9.60
C ILE A 127 -7.76 -1.16 -10.24
N ILE A 128 -7.59 0.04 -9.71
CA ILE A 128 -8.23 1.26 -10.15
C ILE A 128 -7.17 2.09 -10.90
N PRO A 129 -7.27 2.24 -12.22
CA PRO A 129 -6.25 2.93 -13.04
C PRO A 129 -6.45 4.45 -12.98
N GLN A 130 -6.49 5.00 -11.77
CA GLN A 130 -6.74 6.42 -11.51
C GLN A 130 -5.76 6.96 -10.49
N THR A 131 -5.50 8.26 -10.58
CA THR A 131 -4.76 8.99 -9.54
C THR A 131 -5.57 9.08 -8.26
N LEU A 132 -4.93 9.31 -7.12
CA LEU A 132 -5.63 9.54 -5.85
C LEU A 132 -6.57 10.75 -5.92
N GLN A 133 -6.19 11.78 -6.67
CA GLN A 133 -6.93 13.02 -6.83
C GLN A 133 -8.25 12.79 -7.56
N ASP A 134 -8.27 11.89 -8.55
CA ASP A 134 -9.44 11.64 -9.40
C ASP A 134 -10.27 10.42 -8.96
N ALA A 135 -9.68 9.49 -8.19
CA ALA A 135 -10.34 8.22 -7.84
C ALA A 135 -11.66 8.40 -7.08
N HIS A 136 -12.65 7.57 -7.34
CA HIS A 136 -13.88 7.51 -6.53
C HIS A 136 -13.88 6.23 -5.70
N PHE A 137 -13.88 6.39 -4.38
CA PHE A 137 -13.83 5.28 -3.45
C PHE A 137 -15.21 4.72 -3.13
N THR A 138 -15.28 3.40 -3.01
CA THR A 138 -16.52 2.66 -2.73
C THR A 138 -16.62 2.20 -1.28
N GLY A 139 -15.91 2.87 -0.36
CA GLY A 139 -15.76 2.52 1.06
C GLY A 139 -17.08 2.24 1.83
N PRO A 140 -17.02 2.01 3.14
CA PRO A 140 -15.90 2.33 4.01
C PRO A 140 -14.77 1.29 3.96
N TYR A 141 -13.51 1.73 4.11
CA TYR A 141 -12.34 0.86 4.28
C TYR A 141 -11.95 0.71 5.74
N HIS A 142 -11.59 -0.51 6.12
CA HIS A 142 -11.11 -0.86 7.46
C HIS A 142 -9.62 -0.53 7.62
N LEU A 143 -8.87 -0.63 6.53
CA LEU A 143 -7.42 -0.48 6.51
C LEU A 143 -7.00 0.27 5.24
N VAL A 144 -6.07 1.21 5.38
CA VAL A 144 -5.45 1.93 4.28
C VAL A 144 -3.94 1.75 4.32
N TYR A 145 -3.39 1.21 3.24
CA TYR A 145 -1.96 1.20 2.96
C TYR A 145 -1.62 2.43 2.13
N TYR A 146 -0.96 3.41 2.75
CA TYR A 146 -0.55 4.61 2.05
C TYR A 146 0.90 4.48 1.59
N ASP A 147 1.07 3.91 0.41
CA ASP A 147 2.36 3.50 -0.18
C ASP A 147 2.69 4.30 -1.45
N ALA A 148 2.52 5.61 -1.37
CA ALA A 148 2.97 6.53 -2.42
C ALA A 148 4.49 6.75 -2.33
N PHE A 149 5.11 7.19 -3.43
CA PHE A 149 6.48 7.70 -3.38
C PHE A 149 6.60 8.86 -2.37
N GLY A 150 7.80 9.01 -1.79
CA GLY A 150 8.01 9.92 -0.68
C GLY A 150 7.61 11.37 -0.99
N PRO A 151 7.30 12.21 0.01
CA PRO A 151 6.83 13.58 -0.23
C PRO A 151 7.84 14.51 -0.94
N GLY A 152 9.09 14.08 -1.10
CA GLY A 152 10.08 14.81 -1.91
C GLY A 152 9.90 14.57 -3.41
N ALA A 153 9.52 13.36 -3.80
CA ALA A 153 9.36 12.95 -5.19
C ALA A 153 7.95 13.20 -5.73
N GLN A 154 6.92 12.96 -4.91
CA GLN A 154 5.52 13.17 -5.28
C GLN A 154 4.76 13.99 -4.22
N PRO A 155 5.11 15.27 -3.98
CA PRO A 155 4.49 16.10 -2.96
C PRO A 155 2.96 16.21 -3.09
N GLU A 156 2.44 16.17 -4.31
CA GLU A 156 1.01 16.20 -4.63
C GLU A 156 0.22 15.04 -4.02
N MET A 157 0.88 13.91 -3.76
CA MET A 157 0.30 12.75 -3.08
C MET A 157 0.26 12.92 -1.57
N TRP A 158 0.78 14.01 -0.99
CA TRP A 158 0.82 14.20 0.47
C TRP A 158 0.15 15.50 0.91
N LEU A 159 -0.69 16.06 0.05
CA LEU A 159 -1.45 17.25 0.38
C LEU A 159 -2.65 16.91 1.30
N PRO A 160 -3.09 17.84 2.17
CA PRO A 160 -4.21 17.59 3.08
C PRO A 160 -5.49 17.10 2.40
N GLN A 161 -5.77 17.51 1.16
CA GLN A 161 -6.98 17.08 0.45
C GLN A 161 -6.94 15.58 0.11
N CYS A 162 -5.76 15.03 -0.14
CA CYS A 162 -5.57 13.59 -0.35
C CYS A 162 -5.88 12.82 0.93
N PHE A 163 -5.37 13.27 2.09
CA PHE A 163 -5.66 12.64 3.37
C PHE A 163 -7.14 12.78 3.75
N GLN A 164 -7.78 13.91 3.47
CA GLN A 164 -9.21 14.10 3.73
C GLN A 164 -10.05 13.12 2.91
N LYS A 165 -9.74 12.98 1.62
CA LYS A 165 -10.43 12.05 0.73
C LYS A 165 -10.34 10.60 1.21
N VAL A 166 -9.17 10.20 1.70
CA VAL A 166 -8.95 8.89 2.32
C VAL A 166 -9.73 8.78 3.63
N TYR A 167 -9.64 9.78 4.51
CA TYR A 167 -10.36 9.83 5.79
C TYR A 167 -11.87 9.64 5.58
N ASP A 168 -12.46 10.33 4.61
CA ASP A 168 -13.90 10.26 4.32
C ASP A 168 -14.32 8.87 3.84
N ALA A 169 -13.43 8.16 3.14
CA ALA A 169 -13.65 6.80 2.65
C ALA A 169 -13.35 5.69 3.68
N MET A 170 -12.85 6.00 4.87
CA MET A 170 -12.55 5.02 5.92
C MET A 170 -13.73 4.79 6.86
N GLU A 171 -13.81 3.58 7.43
CA GLU A 171 -14.72 3.30 8.54
C GLU A 171 -14.24 4.01 9.82
N ASN A 172 -15.17 4.25 10.74
CA ASN A 172 -14.83 4.62 12.10
C ASN A 172 -13.96 3.53 12.73
N ASN A 173 -12.91 3.95 13.44
CA ASN A 173 -11.83 3.10 13.94
C ASN A 173 -10.98 2.43 12.86
N GLY A 174 -11.17 2.79 11.57
CA GLY A 174 -10.32 2.33 10.49
C GLY A 174 -8.87 2.78 10.67
N ILE A 175 -7.94 1.96 10.19
CA ILE A 175 -6.50 2.12 10.40
C ILE A 175 -5.84 2.61 9.11
N PHE A 176 -4.96 3.59 9.22
CA PHE A 176 -4.12 4.11 8.16
C PHE A 176 -2.66 3.84 8.53
N VAL A 177 -1.86 3.32 7.61
CA VAL A 177 -0.43 3.05 7.82
C VAL A 177 0.40 3.56 6.66
N THR A 178 1.58 4.08 6.98
CA THR A 178 2.56 4.50 5.99
C THR A 178 3.98 4.40 6.54
N TYR A 179 4.95 4.11 5.67
CA TYR A 179 6.36 4.16 6.03
C TYR A 179 6.84 5.60 6.31
N CYS A 180 6.12 6.61 5.81
CA CYS A 180 6.54 8.01 5.87
C CYS A 180 6.33 8.60 7.27
N ALA A 181 7.40 9.11 7.88
CA ALA A 181 7.36 9.76 9.20
C ALA A 181 7.66 11.27 9.18
N LYS A 182 7.47 11.96 8.04
CA LYS A 182 7.70 13.40 7.98
C LYS A 182 6.75 14.14 8.92
N GLY A 183 7.29 15.10 9.67
CA GLY A 183 6.51 15.88 10.64
C GLY A 183 5.34 16.66 10.04
N GLN A 184 5.44 17.08 8.77
CA GLN A 184 4.34 17.74 8.06
C GLN A 184 3.19 16.77 7.77
N VAL A 185 3.48 15.59 7.23
CA VAL A 185 2.49 14.52 7.00
C VAL A 185 1.72 14.19 8.28
N ARG A 186 2.43 14.07 9.41
CA ARG A 186 1.78 13.87 10.73
C ARG A 186 0.81 15.00 11.07
N ARG A 187 1.20 16.27 10.88
CA ARG A 187 0.32 17.42 11.18
C ARG A 187 -0.90 17.45 10.26
N ASP A 188 -0.71 17.11 8.99
CA ASP A 188 -1.79 17.12 8.01
C ASP A 188 -2.81 16.01 8.29
N LEU A 189 -2.35 14.79 8.62
CA LEU A 189 -3.23 13.71 9.09
C LEU A 189 -4.05 14.13 10.32
N ILE A 190 -3.41 14.76 11.32
CA ILE A 190 -4.12 15.26 12.51
C ILE A 190 -5.16 16.32 12.12
N SER A 191 -4.85 17.20 11.17
CA SER A 191 -5.77 18.24 10.72
C SER A 191 -7.02 17.69 10.02
N CYS A 192 -6.94 16.50 9.42
CA CYS A 192 -8.09 15.78 8.86
C CYS A 192 -8.94 15.04 9.90
N GLY A 193 -8.52 15.02 11.17
CA GLY A 193 -9.23 14.36 12.26
C GLY A 193 -8.69 12.98 12.65
N PHE A 194 -7.57 12.53 12.08
CA PHE A 194 -6.95 11.29 12.53
C PHE A 194 -6.30 11.43 13.91
N GLN A 195 -6.44 10.39 14.74
CA GLN A 195 -5.52 10.19 15.86
C GLN A 195 -4.24 9.54 15.31
N VAL A 196 -3.09 10.21 15.46
CA VAL A 196 -1.82 9.76 14.85
C VAL A 196 -0.77 9.41 15.92
N GLU A 197 -0.14 8.25 15.76
CA GLU A 197 0.98 7.80 16.57
C GLU A 197 2.24 7.57 15.74
N ARG A 198 3.39 7.65 16.41
CA ARG A 198 4.70 7.33 15.84
C ARG A 198 5.12 5.97 16.35
N LEU A 199 5.54 5.11 15.43
CA LEU A 199 5.98 3.75 15.73
C LEU A 199 7.43 3.57 15.26
N PRO A 200 8.18 2.59 15.81
CA PRO A 200 9.48 2.21 15.27
C PRO A 200 9.37 1.88 13.78
N GLY A 201 10.27 2.45 12.97
CA GLY A 201 10.31 2.20 11.54
C GLY A 201 10.86 0.81 11.18
N PRO A 202 10.68 0.37 9.92
CA PRO A 202 11.35 -0.83 9.39
C PRO A 202 12.87 -0.63 9.32
N PRO A 203 13.67 -1.70 9.09
CA PRO A 203 15.11 -1.59 8.93
C PRO A 203 15.53 -0.47 7.96
N GLY A 204 16.44 0.41 8.41
CA GLY A 204 16.87 1.59 7.66
C GLY A 204 16.04 2.86 7.89
N LYS A 205 14.87 2.78 8.54
CA LYS A 205 14.01 3.94 8.90
C LYS A 205 13.84 4.01 10.42
N ARG A 206 13.91 5.23 10.99
CA ARG A 206 13.79 5.42 12.46
C ARG A 206 12.35 5.30 12.95
N GLU A 207 11.43 5.92 12.23
CA GLU A 207 10.03 6.03 12.61
C GLU A 207 9.15 5.74 11.39
N MET A 208 7.91 5.32 11.66
CA MET A 208 6.79 5.28 10.71
C MET A 208 5.54 5.89 11.36
N LEU A 209 4.48 6.10 10.58
CA LEU A 209 3.20 6.61 11.10
C LEU A 209 2.10 5.57 10.99
N ARG A 210 1.29 5.50 12.05
CA ARG A 210 -0.02 4.87 12.05
C ARG A 210 -1.05 5.89 12.50
N ALA A 211 -2.23 5.83 11.91
CA ALA A 211 -3.32 6.71 12.26
C ALA A 211 -4.64 5.94 12.34
N THR A 212 -5.57 6.44 13.16
CA THR A 212 -6.89 5.84 13.34
C THR A 212 -7.96 6.92 13.16
N LYS A 213 -9.00 6.61 12.38
CA LYS A 213 -10.17 7.48 12.24
C LYS A 213 -11.01 7.38 13.51
N VAL A 214 -10.93 8.39 14.37
CA VAL A 214 -11.70 8.44 15.62
C VAL A 214 -12.94 9.31 15.43
N ILE A 215 -14.07 8.90 16.01
CA ILE A 215 -15.23 9.80 16.12
C ILE A 215 -15.00 10.66 17.36
N HIS A 216 -14.86 11.97 17.16
CA HIS A 216 -15.09 12.90 18.25
C HIS A 216 -16.61 13.05 18.39
N GLY A 217 -17.16 12.41 19.43
CA GLY A 217 -18.57 12.52 19.80
C GLY A 217 -18.95 13.92 20.28
#